data_AF-A0A438ALT9-F1
#
_entry.id   AF-A0A438ALT9-F1
#
_cell.length_a   1.000
_cell.length_b   1.000
_cell.length_c   1.000
_cell.angle_alpha   90.00
_cell.angle_beta   90.00
_cell.angle_gamma   90.00
#
_symmetry.space_group_name_H-M   'P 1'
#
loop_
_entity.id
_entity.type
_entity.pdbx_description
1 polymer ?
#
loop_
_entity_poly.entity_id
_entity_poly.type
_entity_poly.pdbx_seq_one_letter_code
_entity_poly.pdbx_strand_id
1 'polypeptide(L)'
;MMGVDFRIPRAPDWPWLAATFRDTGLFWPGQSIEDAAQRLRGGLAYLATPYSQLARDGAGSWNRNASDGAVDLAACWSAWFAMDGVMAASPVVLSASMVHAMGPETVDPFDQVFWARWCQPLLAVSSAVAVPMVEGWSESRGVWRACCYAARHQRPVVLMVQP
;
A
#
# COMPACT_ATOMS: atom_id res chain seq x y z
N MET A 1 8.81 -31.63 1.27
CA MET A 1 8.50 -30.23 0.88
C MET A 1 9.70 -29.39 1.26
N MET A 2 10.59 -29.09 0.30
CA MET A 2 11.81 -28.32 0.55
C MET A 2 11.41 -26.90 0.96
N GLY A 3 11.66 -26.56 2.22
CA GLY A 3 11.53 -25.19 2.72
C GLY A 3 12.64 -24.37 2.10
N VAL A 4 12.33 -23.64 1.03
CA VAL A 4 13.17 -22.55 0.56
C VAL A 4 13.23 -21.54 1.71
N ASP A 5 14.42 -21.28 2.27
CA ASP A 5 14.64 -20.21 3.24
C ASP A 5 14.37 -18.87 2.52
N PHE A 6 13.10 -18.46 2.54
CA PHE A 6 12.55 -17.32 1.81
C PHE A 6 12.98 -16.03 2.52
N ARG A 7 14.25 -15.66 2.36
CA ARG A 7 14.76 -14.39 2.88
C ARG A 7 14.27 -13.26 2.00
N ILE A 8 13.08 -12.76 2.33
CA ILE A 8 12.51 -11.58 1.68
C ILE A 8 13.44 -10.37 1.88
N PRO A 9 13.82 -9.66 0.79
CA PRO A 9 14.65 -8.46 0.88
C PRO A 9 14.09 -7.40 1.84
N ARG A 10 14.98 -6.76 2.61
CA ARG A 10 14.59 -5.72 3.57
C ARG A 10 14.24 -4.39 2.89
N ALA A 11 14.84 -4.12 1.74
CA ALA A 11 14.57 -2.96 0.90
C ALA A 11 13.70 -3.37 -0.30
N PRO A 12 12.99 -2.44 -0.95
CA PRO A 12 12.21 -2.73 -2.15
C PRO A 12 13.04 -3.44 -3.22
N ASP A 13 12.58 -4.61 -3.64
CA ASP A 13 13.16 -5.41 -4.71
C ASP A 13 12.04 -6.06 -5.53
N TRP A 14 11.42 -5.25 -6.38
CA TRP A 14 10.30 -5.66 -7.22
C TRP A 14 10.67 -6.74 -8.25
N PRO A 15 11.87 -6.72 -8.89
CA PRO A 15 12.31 -7.82 -9.74
C PRO A 15 12.36 -9.15 -8.98
N TRP A 16 12.87 -9.17 -7.75
CA TRP A 16 12.87 -10.36 -6.91
C TRP A 16 11.45 -10.84 -6.63
N LEU A 17 10.54 -9.93 -6.23
CA LEU A 17 9.15 -10.29 -5.92
C LEU A 17 8.44 -10.89 -7.15
N ALA A 18 8.61 -10.25 -8.30
CA ALA A 18 8.04 -10.71 -9.57
C ALA A 18 8.59 -12.07 -9.99
N ALA A 19 9.91 -12.28 -9.90
CA ALA A 19 10.53 -13.56 -10.24
C ALA A 19 10.09 -14.68 -9.30
N THR A 20 9.94 -14.37 -8.02
CA THR A 20 9.62 -15.32 -6.96
C THR A 20 8.17 -15.82 -7.01
N PHE A 21 7.24 -14.96 -7.41
CA PHE A 21 5.80 -15.27 -7.43
C PHE A 21 5.20 -15.42 -8.84
N ARG A 22 6.04 -15.42 -9.89
CA ARG A 22 5.64 -15.44 -11.30
C ARG A 22 4.54 -16.47 -11.62
N ASP A 23 4.71 -17.70 -11.14
CA ASP A 23 3.85 -18.83 -11.51
C ASP A 23 2.85 -19.21 -10.40
N THR A 24 2.70 -18.35 -9.39
CA THR A 24 1.88 -18.64 -8.19
C THR A 24 0.50 -17.99 -8.23
N GLY A 25 0.27 -17.04 -9.13
CA GLY A 25 -0.92 -16.20 -9.12
C GLY A 25 -1.01 -15.26 -7.90
N LEU A 26 0.10 -15.05 -7.17
CA LEU A 26 0.16 -14.16 -6.01
C LEU A 26 0.73 -12.77 -6.34
N PHE A 27 1.21 -12.53 -7.56
CA PHE A 27 1.73 -11.23 -7.98
C PHE A 27 1.25 -10.87 -9.37
N TRP A 28 0.54 -9.74 -9.48
CA TRP A 28 -0.10 -9.28 -10.72
C TRP A 28 0.37 -7.85 -11.04
N PRO A 29 1.42 -7.68 -11.85
CA PRO A 29 1.90 -6.36 -12.22
C PRO A 29 1.02 -5.72 -13.30
N GLY A 30 0.92 -4.38 -13.28
CA GLY A 30 0.37 -3.59 -14.38
C GLY A 30 -1.08 -3.86 -14.74
N GLN A 31 -1.95 -4.15 -13.77
CA GLN A 31 -3.38 -4.36 -14.01
C GLN A 31 -4.11 -3.02 -14.21
N SER A 32 -5.18 -3.02 -14.99
CA SER A 32 -6.16 -1.91 -14.94
C SER A 32 -6.94 -1.96 -13.62
N ILE A 33 -7.70 -0.90 -13.32
CA ILE A 33 -8.55 -0.90 -12.13
C ILE A 33 -9.66 -1.96 -12.25
N GLU A 34 -10.23 -2.15 -13.43
CA GLU A 34 -11.32 -3.11 -13.68
C GLU A 34 -10.82 -4.55 -13.49
N ASP A 35 -9.64 -4.88 -14.03
CA ASP A 35 -9.01 -6.19 -13.86
C ASP A 35 -8.66 -6.45 -12.40
N ALA A 36 -8.11 -5.44 -11.70
CA ALA A 36 -7.85 -5.53 -10.27
C ALA A 36 -9.15 -5.74 -9.49
N ALA A 37 -10.21 -5.01 -9.80
CA ALA A 37 -11.49 -5.10 -9.11
C ALA A 37 -12.14 -6.46 -9.27
N GLN A 38 -12.11 -7.05 -10.48
CA GLN A 38 -12.60 -8.40 -10.71
C GLN A 38 -11.90 -9.44 -9.83
N ARG A 39 -10.58 -9.30 -9.65
CA ARG A 39 -9.76 -10.20 -8.82
C ARG A 39 -9.98 -10.02 -7.33
N LEU A 40 -10.24 -8.80 -6.90
CA LEU A 40 -10.35 -8.42 -5.48
C LEU A 40 -11.78 -8.51 -4.93
N ARG A 41 -12.76 -8.80 -5.79
CA ARG A 41 -14.17 -8.92 -5.42
C ARG A 41 -14.38 -9.97 -4.32
N GLY A 42 -15.28 -9.66 -3.38
CA GLY A 42 -15.68 -10.56 -2.29
C GLY A 42 -14.75 -10.55 -1.08
N GLY A 43 -13.72 -9.70 -1.06
CA GLY A 43 -12.84 -9.50 0.08
C GLY A 43 -12.51 -8.04 0.35
N LEU A 44 -11.70 -7.82 1.39
CA LEU A 44 -11.17 -6.51 1.75
C LEU A 44 -9.75 -6.36 1.19
N ALA A 45 -9.53 -5.39 0.31
CA ALA A 45 -8.20 -5.05 -0.18
C ALA A 45 -7.53 -4.02 0.73
N TYR A 46 -6.24 -4.24 1.05
CA TYR A 46 -5.40 -3.21 1.66
C TYR A 46 -4.84 -2.31 0.54
N LEU A 47 -5.24 -1.05 0.51
CA LEU A 47 -4.75 -0.09 -0.48
C LEU A 47 -3.45 0.56 0.01
N ALA A 48 -2.31 0.12 -0.54
CA ALA A 48 -1.00 0.63 -0.18
C ALA A 48 -0.55 1.72 -1.16
N THR A 49 -0.55 2.97 -0.70
CA THR A 49 0.04 4.11 -1.40
C THR A 49 1.26 4.66 -0.64
N PRO A 50 2.22 5.30 -1.32
CA PRO A 50 3.28 6.04 -0.65
C PRO A 50 2.71 7.23 0.15
N TYR A 51 3.29 7.53 1.30
CA TYR A 51 2.91 8.70 2.11
C TYR A 51 4.11 9.51 2.56
N SER A 52 5.05 8.91 3.32
CA SER A 52 6.11 9.68 3.99
C SER A 52 7.02 10.49 3.09
N GLN A 53 7.14 10.13 1.80
CA GLN A 53 7.89 10.91 0.82
C GLN A 53 7.02 11.98 0.13
N LEU A 54 5.73 11.73 -0.03
CA LEU A 54 4.78 12.65 -0.64
C LEU A 54 4.36 13.76 0.33
N ALA A 55 4.31 13.48 1.63
CA ALA A 55 3.90 14.42 2.66
C ALA A 55 5.03 15.34 3.16
N ARG A 56 6.15 15.43 2.42
CA ARG A 56 7.31 16.26 2.76
C ARG A 56 7.41 17.48 1.85
N ASP A 57 7.89 18.59 2.40
CA ASP A 57 8.38 19.71 1.60
C ASP A 57 9.82 19.50 1.11
N GLY A 58 10.37 20.48 0.39
CA GLY A 58 11.74 20.46 -0.10
C GLY A 58 12.83 20.47 1.00
N ALA A 59 12.48 20.81 2.25
CA ALA A 59 13.37 20.70 3.41
C ALA A 59 13.23 19.35 4.12
N GLY A 60 12.34 18.48 3.65
CA GLY A 60 12.05 17.19 4.27
C GLY A 60 11.14 17.27 5.50
N SER A 61 10.58 18.43 5.83
CA SER A 61 9.63 18.58 6.93
C SER A 61 8.23 18.16 6.50
N TRP A 62 7.39 17.78 7.45
CA TRP A 62 6.00 17.47 7.13
C TRP A 62 5.29 18.71 6.61
N ASN A 63 4.57 18.56 5.49
CA ASN A 63 3.85 19.64 4.84
C ASN A 63 2.38 19.29 4.68
N ARG A 64 1.50 20.17 5.16
CA ARG A 64 0.04 19.94 5.15
C ARG A 64 -0.50 19.73 3.74
N ASN A 65 -0.18 20.63 2.81
CA ASN A 65 -0.70 20.56 1.44
C ASN A 65 -0.21 19.30 0.71
N ALA A 66 1.06 18.94 0.92
CA ALA A 66 1.63 17.72 0.35
C ALA A 66 0.98 16.46 0.96
N SER A 67 0.67 16.50 2.26
CA SER A 67 -0.11 15.45 2.91
C SER A 67 -1.55 15.37 2.40
N ASP A 68 -2.23 16.50 2.13
CA ASP A 68 -3.57 16.50 1.55
C ASP A 68 -3.54 15.87 0.15
N GLY A 69 -2.55 16.21 -0.68
CA GLY A 69 -2.38 15.58 -2.00
C GLY A 69 -2.17 14.06 -1.93
N ALA A 70 -1.43 13.56 -0.94
CA ALA A 70 -1.28 12.12 -0.72
C ALA A 70 -2.60 11.43 -0.27
N VAL A 71 -3.43 12.15 0.49
CA VAL A 71 -4.78 11.69 0.90
C VAL A 71 -5.71 11.64 -0.29
N ASP A 72 -5.78 12.72 -1.07
CA ASP A 72 -6.63 12.81 -2.26
C ASP A 72 -6.28 11.70 -3.25
N LEU A 73 -4.99 11.46 -3.49
CA LEU A 73 -4.52 10.36 -4.32
C LEU A 73 -5.06 9.01 -3.81
N ALA A 74 -4.88 8.71 -2.53
CA ALA A 74 -5.34 7.46 -1.94
C ALA A 74 -6.88 7.34 -1.91
N ALA A 75 -7.59 8.45 -1.71
CA ALA A 75 -9.04 8.52 -1.73
C ALA A 75 -9.59 8.29 -3.14
N CYS A 76 -8.99 8.88 -4.19
CA CYS A 76 -9.35 8.65 -5.58
C CYS A 76 -9.26 7.16 -5.95
N TRP A 77 -8.18 6.48 -5.58
CA TRP A 77 -8.03 5.04 -5.79
C TRP A 77 -9.05 4.22 -5.00
N SER A 78 -9.36 4.63 -3.77
CA SER A 78 -10.42 4.00 -2.98
C SER A 78 -11.79 4.18 -3.66
N ALA A 79 -12.05 5.35 -4.24
CA ALA A 79 -13.29 5.66 -4.95
C ALA A 79 -13.41 4.86 -6.26
N TRP A 80 -12.33 4.72 -7.05
CA TRP A 80 -12.35 3.88 -8.24
C TRP A 80 -12.69 2.43 -7.91
N PHE A 81 -12.07 1.84 -6.89
CA PHE A 81 -12.47 0.51 -6.41
C PHE A 81 -13.93 0.45 -5.93
N ALA A 82 -14.39 1.47 -5.22
CA ALA A 82 -15.76 1.51 -4.72
C ALA A 82 -16.80 1.54 -5.87
N MET A 83 -16.51 2.27 -6.95
CA MET A 83 -17.36 2.29 -8.16
C MET A 83 -17.46 0.91 -8.82
N ASP A 84 -16.42 0.07 -8.71
CA ASP A 84 -16.41 -1.31 -9.19
C ASP A 84 -16.88 -2.35 -8.16
N GLY A 85 -17.41 -1.90 -7.02
CA GLY A 85 -17.97 -2.74 -5.97
C GLY A 85 -16.93 -3.48 -5.13
N VAL A 86 -15.69 -2.98 -5.06
CA VAL A 86 -14.61 -3.53 -4.24
C VAL A 86 -14.34 -2.64 -3.04
N MET A 87 -14.27 -3.25 -1.87
CA MET A 87 -13.88 -2.55 -0.64
C MET A 87 -12.36 -2.52 -0.53
N ALA A 88 -11.76 -1.38 -0.85
CA ALA A 88 -10.35 -1.10 -0.65
C ALA A 88 -10.16 -0.12 0.51
N ALA A 89 -9.57 -0.57 1.61
CA ALA A 89 -9.30 0.29 2.76
C ALA A 89 -7.92 0.93 2.63
N SER A 90 -7.88 2.27 2.70
CA SER A 90 -6.63 3.02 2.70
C SER A 90 -6.22 3.42 4.13
N PRO A 91 -5.11 2.87 4.65
CA PRO A 91 -4.53 3.37 5.88
C PRO A 91 -4.06 4.81 5.74
N VAL A 92 -3.63 5.26 4.56
CA VAL A 92 -3.16 6.64 4.34
C VAL A 92 -4.28 7.65 4.58
N VAL A 93 -5.48 7.39 4.05
CA VAL A 93 -6.65 8.27 4.27
C VAL A 93 -6.95 8.39 5.78
N LEU A 94 -6.96 7.27 6.49
CA LEU A 94 -7.24 7.23 7.93
C LEU A 94 -6.13 7.87 8.76
N SER A 95 -4.87 7.49 8.53
CA SER A 95 -3.71 7.95 9.30
C SER A 95 -3.48 9.44 9.12
N ALA A 96 -3.53 9.93 7.88
CA ALA A 96 -3.34 11.35 7.60
C ALA A 96 -4.47 12.18 8.22
N SER A 97 -5.72 11.70 8.17
CA SER A 97 -6.84 12.37 8.83
C SER A 97 -6.63 12.49 10.35
N MET A 98 -6.08 11.46 11.00
CA MET A 98 -5.70 11.52 12.43
C MET A 98 -4.57 12.53 12.68
N VAL A 99 -3.52 12.54 11.85
CA VAL A 99 -2.44 13.53 11.94
C VAL A 99 -2.97 14.95 11.73
N HIS A 100 -3.84 15.17 10.75
CA HIS A 100 -4.43 16.47 10.45
C HIS A 100 -5.29 17.00 11.59
N ALA A 101 -6.01 16.11 12.28
CA ALA A 101 -6.84 16.46 13.42
C ALA A 101 -6.04 16.75 14.69
N MET A 102 -4.94 16.01 14.92
CA MET A 102 -4.16 16.08 16.17
C MET A 102 -2.91 16.96 16.09
N GLY A 103 -2.44 17.26 14.88
CA GLY A 103 -1.17 17.92 14.62
C GLY A 103 0.03 16.94 14.52
N PRO A 104 1.00 17.20 13.62
CA PRO A 104 2.16 16.34 13.41
C PRO A 104 3.11 16.26 14.62
N GLU A 105 3.04 17.21 15.54
CA GLU A 105 3.77 17.22 16.81
C GLU A 105 3.17 16.25 17.85
N THR A 106 1.86 15.97 17.76
CA THR A 106 1.16 15.04 18.65
C THR A 106 1.21 13.62 18.12
N VAL A 107 1.04 13.46 16.81
CA VAL A 107 1.11 12.18 16.12
C VAL A 107 2.11 12.32 14.97
N ASP A 108 3.33 11.82 15.17
CA ASP A 108 4.39 11.93 14.16
C ASP A 108 4.00 11.19 12.87
N PRO A 109 3.81 11.90 11.74
CA PRO A 109 3.47 11.28 10.45
C PRO A 109 4.59 10.38 9.90
N PHE A 110 5.79 10.46 10.45
CA PHE A 110 6.98 9.73 10.00
C PHE A 110 7.43 8.64 10.97
N ASP A 111 6.73 8.40 12.07
CA ASP A 111 7.00 7.25 12.95
C ASP A 111 6.60 5.93 12.27
N GLN A 112 7.56 5.38 11.52
CA GLN A 112 7.36 4.15 10.75
C GLN A 112 7.03 2.94 11.64
N VAL A 113 7.43 2.93 12.91
CA VAL A 113 7.19 1.81 13.82
C VAL A 113 5.77 1.86 14.34
N PHE A 114 5.33 3.04 14.79
CA PHE A 114 3.96 3.29 15.21
C PHE A 114 2.98 2.95 14.10
N TRP A 115 3.15 3.53 12.91
CA TRP A 115 2.23 3.32 11.80
C TRP A 115 2.23 1.88 11.28
N ALA A 116 3.38 1.21 11.23
CA ALA A 116 3.44 -0.20 10.84
C ALA A 116 2.64 -1.09 11.81
N ARG A 117 2.74 -0.83 13.13
CA ARG A 117 1.95 -1.56 14.14
C ARG A 117 0.46 -1.26 14.04
N TRP A 118 0.10 0.01 13.83
CA TRP A 118 -1.29 0.43 13.69
C TRP A 118 -1.95 -0.14 12.43
N CYS A 119 -1.22 -0.20 11.30
CA CYS A 119 -1.74 -0.79 10.05
C CYS A 119 -1.86 -2.33 10.11
N GLN A 120 -1.17 -2.99 11.05
CA GLN A 120 -1.03 -4.44 11.08
C GLN A 120 -2.37 -5.19 11.18
N PRO A 121 -3.36 -4.79 12.01
CA PRO A 121 -4.65 -5.47 12.06
C PRO A 121 -5.41 -5.38 10.73
N LEU A 122 -5.42 -4.21 10.08
CA LEU A 122 -6.06 -4.04 8.77
C LEU A 122 -5.40 -4.96 7.73
N LEU A 123 -4.06 -4.92 7.67
CA LEU A 123 -3.29 -5.77 6.78
C LEU A 123 -3.53 -7.27 7.06
N ALA A 124 -3.71 -7.65 8.32
CA ALA A 124 -3.98 -9.03 8.73
C ALA A 124 -5.35 -9.53 8.30
N VAL A 125 -6.39 -8.68 8.25
CA VAL A 125 -7.73 -9.09 7.79
C VAL A 125 -7.94 -8.93 6.27
N SER A 126 -7.12 -8.12 5.59
CA SER A 126 -7.21 -7.96 4.14
C SER A 126 -6.85 -9.24 3.40
N SER A 127 -7.64 -9.59 2.38
CA SER A 127 -7.41 -10.77 1.54
C SER A 127 -6.31 -10.55 0.50
N ALA A 128 -5.97 -9.29 0.20
CA ALA A 128 -4.96 -8.92 -0.78
C ALA A 128 -4.39 -7.51 -0.51
N VAL A 129 -3.27 -7.19 -1.16
CA VAL A 129 -2.69 -5.84 -1.19
C VAL A 129 -2.79 -5.28 -2.60
N ALA A 130 -3.44 -4.12 -2.73
CA ALA A 130 -3.55 -3.36 -3.96
C ALA A 130 -2.58 -2.17 -3.91
N VAL A 131 -1.77 -1.99 -4.94
CA VAL A 131 -0.74 -0.94 -5.02
C VAL A 131 -0.90 -0.14 -6.31
N PRO A 132 -1.33 1.11 -6.22
CA PRO A 132 -1.23 2.04 -7.33
C PRO A 132 0.23 2.29 -7.73
N MET A 133 0.55 2.20 -9.02
CA MET A 133 1.86 2.53 -9.58
C MET A 133 2.04 4.05 -9.75
N VAL A 134 1.76 4.80 -8.68
CA VAL A 134 1.87 6.27 -8.58
C VAL A 134 3.29 6.70 -8.22
N GLU A 135 3.65 7.96 -8.42
CA GLU A 135 5.01 8.43 -8.12
C GLU A 135 5.54 7.96 -6.76
N GLY A 136 6.71 7.34 -6.79
CA GLY A 136 7.42 6.88 -5.61
C GLY A 136 6.90 5.55 -5.00
N TRP A 137 5.91 4.89 -5.62
CA TRP A 137 5.38 3.62 -5.12
C TRP A 137 6.47 2.55 -4.95
N SER A 138 7.42 2.49 -5.89
CA SER A 138 8.47 1.47 -5.94
C SER A 138 9.55 1.67 -4.87
N GLU A 139 9.75 2.89 -4.41
CA GLU A 139 10.75 3.26 -3.41
C GLU A 139 10.17 3.21 -1.99
N SER A 140 8.85 3.19 -1.88
CA SER A 140 8.14 3.22 -0.61
C SER A 140 8.36 1.95 0.21
N ARG A 141 9.10 2.11 1.33
CA ARG A 141 9.30 1.04 2.31
C ARG A 141 7.98 0.56 2.93
N GLY A 142 7.00 1.44 3.10
CA GLY A 142 5.68 1.09 3.63
C GLY A 142 4.91 0.17 2.68
N VAL A 143 4.89 0.53 1.39
CA VAL A 143 4.27 -0.27 0.32
C VAL A 143 4.98 -1.62 0.21
N TRP A 144 6.32 -1.62 0.15
CA TRP A 144 7.11 -2.85 0.11
C TRP A 144 6.81 -3.79 1.29
N ARG A 145 6.74 -3.25 2.52
CA ARG A 145 6.41 -4.04 3.72
C ARG A 145 5.03 -4.68 3.63
N ALA A 146 4.03 -3.97 3.11
CA ALA A 146 2.69 -4.53 2.89
C ALA A 146 2.73 -5.68 1.88
N CYS A 147 3.42 -5.52 0.75
CA CYS A 147 3.59 -6.58 -0.25
C CYS A 147 4.34 -7.80 0.31
N CYS A 148 5.40 -7.57 1.09
CA CYS A 148 6.13 -8.63 1.77
C CYS A 148 5.26 -9.39 2.75
N TYR A 149 4.40 -8.69 3.49
CA TYR A 149 3.44 -9.32 4.39
C TYR A 149 2.46 -10.20 3.62
N ALA A 150 1.88 -9.69 2.53
CA ALA A 150 0.98 -10.45 1.67
C ALA A 150 1.65 -11.72 1.13
N ALA A 151 2.87 -11.58 0.59
CA ALA A 151 3.69 -12.69 0.10
C ALA A 151 3.91 -13.78 1.16
N ARG A 152 4.28 -13.40 2.40
CA ARG A 152 4.46 -14.35 3.52
C ARG A 152 3.18 -15.11 3.88
N HIS A 153 2.02 -14.51 3.64
CA HIS A 153 0.71 -15.08 4.00
C HIS A 153 -0.03 -15.64 2.78
N GLN A 154 0.65 -15.82 1.65
CA GLN A 154 0.08 -16.35 0.40
C GLN A 154 -1.14 -15.54 -0.07
N ARG A 155 -1.06 -14.21 0.05
CA ARG A 155 -2.09 -13.27 -0.39
C ARG A 155 -1.66 -12.55 -1.67
N PRO A 156 -2.58 -12.30 -2.60
CA PRO A 156 -2.25 -11.59 -3.83
C PRO A 156 -1.73 -10.17 -3.57
N VAL A 157 -0.74 -9.77 -4.37
CA VAL A 157 -0.28 -8.40 -4.55
C VAL A 157 -0.65 -7.99 -5.97
N VAL A 158 -1.42 -6.91 -6.10
CA VAL A 158 -1.91 -6.40 -7.38
C VAL A 158 -1.34 -5.00 -7.59
N LEU A 159 -0.48 -4.82 -8.58
CA LEU A 159 0.03 -3.51 -8.97
C LEU A 159 -0.84 -2.96 -10.10
N MET A 160 -1.25 -1.70 -10.00
CA MET A 160 -2.22 -1.10 -10.91
C MET A 160 -1.64 0.12 -11.61
N VAL A 161 -1.83 0.21 -12.93
CA VAL A 161 -1.53 1.43 -13.69
C VAL A 161 -2.64 2.46 -13.48
N GLN A 162 -2.31 3.74 -13.59
CA GLN A 162 -3.34 4.80 -13.56
C GLN A 162 -4.42 4.50 -14.61
N PRO A 163 -5.71 4.77 -14.29
CA PRO A 163 -6.80 4.66 -15.26
C PRO A 163 -6.60 5.56 -16.48
#